data_AF-A0A6I1NNQ9-F1
#
_entry.id   AF-A0A6I1NNQ9-F1
#
_cell.length_a   1.000
_cell.length_b   1.000
_cell.length_c   1.000
_cell.angle_alpha   90.00
_cell.angle_beta   90.00
_cell.angle_gamma   90.00
#
_symmetry.space_group_name_H-M   'P 1'
#
loop_
_entity.id
_entity.type
_entity.pdbx_description
1 polymer ?
#
loop_
_entity_poly.entity_id
_entity_poly.type
_entity_poly.pdbx_seq_one_letter_code
_entity_poly.pdbx_strand_id
1 'polypeptide(L)'
;MDDSRFTPEQVASRSGIAQTDKQVRHWLAGLPIAERVDFLKRLWPLNYRYSLKLLQAAQLPRHENEYLFRHWLRAGHHNTAQELIKRLSPVLGERKFWQVASQEKLSPTMRELMNYHSCGCLDSQPDEK
;
A
#
# COMPACT_ATOMS: atom_id res chain seq x y z
N MET A 1 -22.66 -18.75 6.74
CA MET A 1 -21.79 -18.97 7.90
C MET A 1 -20.80 -17.84 7.93
N ASP A 2 -20.86 -17.05 8.99
CA ASP A 2 -20.07 -15.86 9.24
C ASP A 2 -18.72 -16.32 9.81
N ASP A 3 -17.67 -16.35 9.00
CA ASP A 3 -16.37 -16.96 9.36
C ASP A 3 -15.21 -16.05 8.91
N SER A 4 -15.27 -14.76 9.28
CA SER A 4 -14.16 -13.81 9.11
C SER A 4 -12.99 -14.21 9.99
N ARG A 5 -12.16 -15.16 9.53
CA ARG A 5 -11.09 -15.80 10.34
C ARG A 5 -9.99 -14.87 10.84
N PHE A 6 -9.74 -13.74 10.18
CA PHE A 6 -8.70 -12.80 10.60
C PHE A 6 -9.24 -11.37 10.62
N THR A 7 -8.92 -10.65 11.68
CA THR A 7 -9.17 -9.21 11.80
C THR A 7 -7.86 -8.43 11.70
N PRO A 8 -7.88 -7.16 11.25
CA PRO A 8 -6.68 -6.32 11.21
C PRO A 8 -5.96 -6.26 12.57
N GLU A 9 -6.70 -6.18 13.66
CA GLU A 9 -6.20 -6.06 15.03
C GLU A 9 -5.46 -7.34 15.47
N GLN A 10 -5.99 -8.51 15.11
CA GLN A 10 -5.35 -9.81 15.40
C GLN A 10 -4.02 -9.99 14.65
N VAL A 11 -3.90 -9.43 13.46
CA VAL A 11 -2.70 -9.62 12.62
C VAL A 11 -1.74 -8.44 12.66
N ALA A 12 -2.08 -7.36 13.36
CA ALA A 12 -1.26 -6.15 13.46
C ALA A 12 0.12 -6.40 14.06
N SER A 13 0.29 -7.38 14.94
CA SER A 13 1.59 -7.73 15.53
C SER A 13 2.49 -8.56 14.60
N ARG A 14 2.00 -8.98 13.43
CA ARG A 14 2.74 -9.90 12.54
C ARG A 14 3.79 -9.19 11.71
N SER A 15 4.83 -9.94 11.37
CA SER A 15 5.96 -9.48 10.56
C SER A 15 5.97 -10.03 9.14
N GLY A 16 5.16 -11.05 8.80
CA GLY A 16 5.06 -11.58 7.44
C GLY A 16 5.99 -12.74 7.09
N ILE A 17 6.56 -13.43 8.08
CA ILE A 17 7.55 -14.52 7.91
C ILE A 17 7.02 -15.87 8.43
N ALA A 18 6.08 -15.87 9.38
CA ALA A 18 5.57 -17.06 10.04
C ALA A 18 4.61 -17.88 9.17
N GLN A 19 4.39 -19.14 9.52
CA GLN A 19 3.42 -20.01 8.83
C GLN A 19 2.00 -19.40 8.83
N THR A 20 1.61 -18.71 9.91
CA THR A 20 0.33 -18.00 9.98
C THR A 20 0.21 -16.90 8.93
N ASP A 21 1.32 -16.27 8.50
CA ASP A 21 1.29 -15.27 7.44
C ASP A 21 0.90 -15.88 6.08
N LYS A 22 1.26 -17.14 5.82
CA LYS A 22 0.80 -17.85 4.62
C LYS A 22 -0.72 -18.06 4.67
N GLN A 23 -1.26 -18.39 5.85
CA GLN A 23 -2.70 -18.56 6.04
C GLN A 23 -3.45 -17.24 5.83
N VAL A 24 -2.94 -16.14 6.40
CA VAL A 24 -3.53 -14.80 6.20
C VAL A 24 -3.52 -14.42 4.73
N ARG A 25 -2.41 -14.64 4.01
CA ARG A 25 -2.34 -14.36 2.56
C ARG A 25 -3.35 -15.18 1.75
N HIS A 26 -3.43 -16.48 2.01
CA HIS A 26 -4.35 -17.37 1.31
C HIS A 26 -5.81 -16.99 1.58
N TRP A 27 -6.14 -16.71 2.84
CA TRP A 27 -7.46 -16.23 3.23
C TRP A 27 -7.80 -14.90 2.55
N LEU A 28 -6.90 -13.90 2.62
CA LEU A 28 -7.10 -12.59 2.00
C LEU A 28 -7.34 -12.71 0.50
N ALA A 29 -6.58 -13.55 -0.20
CA ALA A 29 -6.75 -13.80 -1.63
C ALA A 29 -8.08 -14.50 -1.99
N GLY A 30 -8.77 -15.11 -1.01
CA GLY A 30 -10.08 -15.73 -1.18
C GLY A 30 -11.27 -14.78 -0.98
N LEU A 31 -11.06 -13.61 -0.38
CA LEU A 31 -12.14 -12.65 -0.12
C LEU A 31 -12.62 -11.93 -1.41
N PRO A 32 -13.83 -11.36 -1.43
CA PRO A 32 -14.22 -10.38 -2.44
C PRO A 32 -13.26 -9.17 -2.47
N ILE A 33 -13.05 -8.57 -3.64
CA ILE A 33 -12.08 -7.49 -3.84
C ILE A 33 -12.31 -6.32 -2.87
N ALA A 34 -13.55 -5.89 -2.68
CA ALA A 34 -13.90 -4.81 -1.77
C ALA A 34 -13.47 -5.10 -0.32
N GLU A 35 -13.68 -6.34 0.14
CA GLU A 35 -13.28 -6.76 1.48
C GLU A 35 -11.75 -6.82 1.64
N ARG A 36 -11.01 -7.21 0.59
CA ARG A 36 -9.54 -7.16 0.61
C ARG A 36 -9.04 -5.73 0.78
N VAL A 37 -9.64 -4.79 0.04
CA VAL A 37 -9.29 -3.38 0.07
C VAL A 37 -9.58 -2.79 1.45
N ASP A 38 -10.77 -3.04 2.00
CA ASP A 38 -11.16 -2.55 3.32
C ASP A 38 -10.29 -3.14 4.44
N PHE A 39 -9.95 -4.43 4.35
CA PHE A 39 -9.01 -5.05 5.29
C PHE A 39 -7.64 -4.37 5.27
N LEU A 40 -7.07 -4.13 4.09
CA LEU A 40 -5.77 -3.49 3.94
C LEU A 40 -5.77 -2.02 4.41
N LYS A 41 -6.86 -1.28 4.18
CA LYS A 41 -7.02 0.08 4.72
C LYS A 41 -7.04 0.10 6.24
N ARG A 42 -7.82 -0.80 6.86
CA ARG A 42 -7.91 -0.90 8.32
C ARG A 42 -6.62 -1.37 8.97
N LEU A 43 -5.86 -2.25 8.31
CA LEU A 43 -4.58 -2.73 8.82
C LEU A 43 -3.46 -1.69 8.71
N TRP A 44 -3.51 -0.80 7.72
CA TRP A 44 -2.49 0.22 7.48
C TRP A 44 -2.08 1.03 8.72
N PRO A 45 -3.00 1.68 9.46
CA PRO A 45 -2.64 2.45 10.64
C PRO A 45 -2.11 1.58 11.79
N LEU A 46 -2.44 0.29 11.83
CA LEU A 46 -1.98 -0.64 12.87
C LEU A 46 -0.59 -1.19 12.55
N ASN A 47 -0.34 -1.53 11.29
CA ASN A 47 0.94 -2.03 10.80
C ASN A 47 1.06 -1.84 9.28
N TYR A 48 1.58 -0.69 8.87
CA TYR A 48 1.77 -0.34 7.46
C TYR A 48 2.72 -1.31 6.74
N ARG A 49 3.79 -1.76 7.42
CA ARG A 49 4.79 -2.68 6.82
C ARG A 49 4.14 -4.02 6.47
N TYR A 50 3.32 -4.54 7.36
CA TYR A 50 2.61 -5.79 7.11
C TYR A 50 1.52 -5.63 6.06
N SER A 51 0.81 -4.50 6.07
CA SER A 51 -0.16 -4.15 5.02
C SER A 51 0.46 -4.17 3.62
N LEU A 52 1.65 -3.57 3.46
CA LEU A 52 2.37 -3.58 2.17
C LEU A 52 2.84 -4.97 1.75
N LYS A 53 3.19 -5.85 2.70
CA LYS A 53 3.51 -7.26 2.40
C LYS A 53 2.26 -8.03 1.95
N LEU A 54 1.10 -7.76 2.55
CA LEU A 54 -0.15 -8.42 2.18
C LEU A 54 -0.72 -7.91 0.86
N LEU A 55 -0.51 -6.64 0.51
CA LEU A 55 -0.97 -6.08 -0.76
C LEU A 55 -0.57 -6.94 -1.97
N GLN A 56 0.69 -7.39 -2.03
CA GLN A 56 1.18 -8.23 -3.13
C GLN A 56 0.42 -9.56 -3.21
N ALA A 57 0.02 -10.13 -2.07
CA ALA A 57 -0.72 -11.37 -2.00
C ALA A 57 -2.24 -11.19 -2.24
N ALA A 58 -2.76 -9.98 -2.04
CA ALA A 58 -4.16 -9.66 -2.23
C ALA A 58 -4.61 -9.73 -3.70
N GLN A 59 -3.65 -9.79 -4.64
CA GLN A 59 -3.90 -9.95 -6.09
C GLN A 59 -4.97 -8.98 -6.60
N LEU A 60 -4.88 -7.73 -6.15
CA LEU A 60 -5.85 -6.71 -6.50
C LEU A 60 -5.69 -6.33 -7.99
N PRO A 61 -6.79 -6.00 -8.68
CA PRO A 61 -6.71 -5.33 -9.97
C PRO A 61 -5.90 -4.04 -9.88
N ARG A 62 -5.34 -3.60 -11.01
CA ARG A 62 -4.50 -2.39 -11.05
C ARG A 62 -5.20 -1.14 -10.52
N HIS A 63 -6.49 -0.94 -10.83
CA HIS A 63 -7.25 0.20 -10.35
C HIS A 63 -7.42 0.22 -8.83
N GLU A 64 -7.57 -0.95 -8.20
CA GLU A 64 -7.66 -1.07 -6.74
C GLU A 64 -6.31 -0.81 -6.06
N ASN A 65 -5.21 -1.28 -6.66
CA ASN A 65 -3.87 -0.93 -6.17
C ASN A 65 -3.62 0.59 -6.25
N GLU A 66 -4.06 1.23 -7.34
CA GLU A 66 -3.95 2.69 -7.49
C GLU A 66 -4.79 3.41 -6.44
N TYR A 67 -6.02 2.94 -6.22
CA TYR A 67 -6.91 3.51 -5.21
C TYR A 67 -6.35 3.40 -3.78
N LEU A 68 -5.82 2.22 -3.40
CA LEU A 68 -5.12 2.04 -2.13
C LEU A 68 -3.88 2.92 -2.01
N PHE A 69 -3.10 3.03 -3.09
CA PHE A 69 -1.91 3.88 -3.10
C PHE A 69 -2.26 5.33 -2.82
N ARG A 70 -3.25 5.90 -3.51
CA ARG A 70 -3.74 7.26 -3.26
C ARG A 70 -4.20 7.44 -1.82
N HIS A 71 -4.94 6.47 -1.29
CA HIS A 71 -5.37 6.49 0.10
C HIS A 71 -4.19 6.54 1.08
N TRP A 72 -3.17 5.70 0.88
CA TRP A 72 -1.99 5.67 1.75
C TRP A 72 -1.05 6.85 1.57
N LEU A 73 -0.98 7.48 0.40
CA LEU A 73 -0.26 8.74 0.23
C LEU A 73 -0.89 9.86 1.07
N ARG A 74 -2.22 9.87 1.19
CA ARG A 74 -2.97 10.86 1.98
C ARG A 74 -2.94 10.55 3.48
N ALA A 75 -3.08 9.28 3.84
CA ALA A 75 -3.19 8.81 5.23
C ALA A 75 -1.86 8.40 5.87
N GLY A 76 -0.80 8.25 5.07
CA GLY A 76 0.48 7.70 5.51
C GLY A 76 1.34 8.71 6.26
N HIS A 77 2.00 8.22 7.31
CA HIS A 77 3.13 8.94 7.90
C HIS A 77 4.30 9.00 6.90
N HIS A 78 5.09 10.06 6.99
CA HIS A 78 6.24 10.32 6.14
C HIS A 78 7.26 9.16 6.13
N ASN A 79 7.36 8.40 7.24
CA ASN A 79 8.21 7.22 7.36
C ASN A 79 7.82 6.03 6.46
N THR A 80 6.71 6.14 5.72
CA THR A 80 6.25 5.11 4.79
C THR A 80 6.74 5.31 3.35
N ALA A 81 7.29 6.49 3.00
CA ALA A 81 7.70 6.86 1.65
C ALA A 81 8.57 5.81 0.94
N GLN A 82 9.66 5.37 1.59
CA GLN A 82 10.57 4.39 1.00
C GLN A 82 9.89 3.04 0.72
N GLU A 83 9.05 2.57 1.66
CA GLU A 83 8.38 1.28 1.52
C GLU A 83 7.24 1.33 0.50
N LEU A 84 6.55 2.47 0.38
CA LEU A 84 5.59 2.71 -0.71
C LEU A 84 6.28 2.60 -2.06
N ILE A 85 7.42 3.29 -2.26
CA ILE A 85 8.18 3.21 -3.52
C ILE A 85 8.58 1.76 -3.81
N LYS A 86 9.24 1.09 -2.86
CA LYS A 86 9.74 -0.29 -3.05
C LYS A 86 8.64 -1.29 -3.37
N ARG A 87 7.45 -1.14 -2.78
CA ARG A 87 6.40 -2.17 -2.83
C ARG A 87 5.35 -1.90 -3.90
N LEU A 88 5.03 -0.63 -4.17
CA LEU A 88 3.98 -0.26 -5.12
C LEU A 88 4.50 0.13 -6.50
N SER A 89 5.73 0.63 -6.63
CA SER A 89 6.29 0.91 -7.96
C SER A 89 6.30 -0.34 -8.86
N PRO A 90 6.69 -1.55 -8.39
CA PRO A 90 6.60 -2.76 -9.20
C PRO A 90 5.17 -3.20 -9.54
N VAL A 91 4.19 -2.86 -8.69
CA VAL A 91 2.78 -3.27 -8.86
C VAL A 91 2.05 -2.35 -9.85
N LEU A 92 2.31 -1.05 -9.76
CA LEU A 92 1.68 -0.04 -10.62
C LEU A 92 2.46 0.21 -11.91
N GLY A 93 3.74 -0.14 -11.94
CA GLY A 93 4.71 0.32 -12.92
C GLY A 93 5.22 1.72 -12.58
N GLU A 94 6.53 1.93 -12.72
CA GLU A 94 7.22 3.13 -12.23
C GLU A 94 6.63 4.45 -12.76
N ARG A 95 6.39 4.54 -14.07
CA ARG A 95 5.77 5.73 -14.68
C ARG A 95 4.41 6.07 -14.04
N LYS A 96 3.55 5.06 -13.86
CA LYS A 96 2.21 5.28 -13.30
C LYS A 96 2.28 5.58 -11.81
N PHE A 97 3.20 4.94 -11.08
CA PHE A 97 3.45 5.23 -9.67
C PHE A 97 3.79 6.72 -9.48
N TRP A 98 4.75 7.24 -10.24
CA TRP A 98 5.15 8.64 -10.10
C TRP A 98 4.09 9.62 -10.57
N GLN A 99 3.39 9.32 -11.68
CA GLN A 99 2.25 10.12 -12.16
C GLN A 99 1.15 10.23 -11.08
N VAL A 100 0.79 9.11 -10.43
CA VAL A 100 -0.22 9.14 -9.36
C VAL A 100 0.30 9.91 -8.15
N ALA A 101 1.55 9.67 -7.75
CA ALA A 101 2.14 10.35 -6.59
C ALA A 101 2.22 11.87 -6.78
N SER A 102 2.52 12.36 -7.99
CA SER A 102 2.62 13.80 -8.27
C SER A 102 1.27 14.50 -8.27
N GLN A 103 0.20 13.80 -8.67
CA GLN A 103 -1.17 14.31 -8.67
C GLN A 103 -1.82 14.39 -7.27
N GLU A 104 -1.27 13.66 -6.29
CA GLU A 104 -1.82 13.61 -4.95
C GLU A 104 -1.30 14.75 -4.06
N LYS A 105 -2.19 15.26 -3.18
CA LYS A 105 -1.82 16.31 -2.22
C LYS A 105 -1.05 15.70 -1.06
N LEU A 106 0.26 15.55 -1.24
CA LEU A 106 1.18 15.05 -0.23
C LEU A 106 1.45 16.10 0.85
N SER A 107 1.74 15.65 2.07
CA SER A 107 2.37 16.52 3.06
C SER A 107 3.79 16.93 2.59
N PRO A 108 4.30 18.10 3.00
CA PRO A 108 5.64 18.54 2.61
C PRO A 108 6.72 17.50 2.91
N THR A 109 6.70 16.90 4.10
CA THR A 109 7.67 15.87 4.51
C THR A 109 7.56 14.58 3.69
N MET A 110 6.35 14.15 3.31
CA MET A 110 6.18 12.98 2.45
C MET A 110 6.78 13.25 1.06
N ARG A 111 6.50 14.42 0.47
CA ARG A 111 7.08 14.82 -0.82
C ARG A 111 8.61 14.85 -0.77
N GLU A 112 9.20 15.46 0.26
CA GLU A 112 10.64 15.52 0.46
C GLU A 112 11.26 14.12 0.55
N LEU A 113 10.71 13.23 1.39
CA LEU A 113 11.24 11.87 1.55
C LEU A 113 11.05 11.02 0.30
N MET A 114 9.94 11.17 -0.42
CA MET A 114 9.74 10.48 -1.69
C MET A 114 10.82 10.90 -2.70
N ASN A 115 11.07 12.21 -2.86
CA ASN A 115 12.14 12.71 -3.72
C ASN A 115 13.53 12.27 -3.26
N TYR A 116 13.80 12.29 -1.96
CA TYR A 116 15.07 11.83 -1.40
C TYR A 116 15.34 10.36 -1.75
N HIS A 117 14.35 9.49 -1.56
CA HIS A 117 14.47 8.06 -1.85
C HIS A 117 14.41 7.71 -3.34
N SER A 118 13.96 8.63 -4.18
CA SER A 118 13.82 8.43 -5.63
C SER A 118 14.74 9.32 -6.46
N CYS A 119 15.69 10.02 -5.85
CA CYS A 119 16.57 10.97 -6.55
C CYS A 119 15.80 12.01 -7.40
N GLY A 120 14.68 12.55 -6.89
CA GLY A 120 13.92 13.63 -7.53
C GLY A 120 12.86 13.22 -8.56
N CYS A 121 12.59 11.92 -8.75
CA CYS A 121 11.57 11.45 -9.71
C CYS A 121 10.18 12.06 -9.53
N LEU A 122 9.75 12.39 -8.31
CA LEU A 122 8.42 12.93 -8.04
C LEU A 122 8.26 14.36 -8.58
N ASP A 123 9.26 15.23 -8.35
CA ASP A 123 9.22 16.62 -8.84
C ASP A 123 9.62 16.74 -10.32
N SER A 124 10.25 15.69 -10.87
CA SER A 124 10.58 15.60 -12.31
C SER A 124 9.42 15.10 -13.17
N GLN A 125 8.26 14.82 -12.57
CA GLN A 125 7.09 14.45 -13.37
C GLN A 125 6.63 15.65 -14.20
N PRO A 126 6.34 15.47 -15.49
CA PRO A 126 5.82 16.55 -16.31
C PRO A 126 4.49 17.03 -15.73
N ASP A 127 4.30 18.35 -15.66
CA ASP A 127 2.97 18.94 -15.48
C ASP A 127 2.13 18.52 -16.70
N GLU A 128 1.33 17.46 -16.56
CA GLU A 128 0.26 17.19 -17.51
C GLU A 128 -0.78 18.30 -17.33
N LYS A 129 -0.62 19.38 -18.12
CA LYS A 129 -1.66 20.38 -18.40
C LYS A 129 -2.79 19.78 -19.21
#